data_AF-A0A8C3HK21-F1
#
_entry.id   AF-A0A8C3HK21-F1
#
_cell.length_a   1.000
_cell.length_b   1.000
_cell.length_c   1.000
_cell.angle_alpha   90.00
_cell.angle_beta   90.00
_cell.angle_gamma   90.00
#
_symmetry.space_group_name_H-M   'P 1'
#
loop_
_entity.id
_entity.type
_entity.pdbx_description
1 polymer ?
#
loop_
_entity_poly.entity_id
_entity_poly.type
_entity_poly.pdbx_seq_one_letter_code
_entity_poly.pdbx_strand_id
1 'polypeptide(L)'
;THFLCLLFSFFVGFGMDPNLQIDIITELDLVNTTIGVTQVSGLHASKAFLFQDVEREIHAAPHVSEKLIQLFRNKSEFTFLATLQQRASTSGVVLSIRELEHR
;
A
#
# COMPACT_ATOMS: atom_id res chain seq x y z
N THR A 1 16.63 -19.83 10.18
CA THR A 1 17.01 -18.73 9.25
C THR A 1 16.17 -17.52 9.59
N HIS A 2 16.74 -16.55 10.30
CA HIS A 2 16.06 -15.33 10.70
C HIS A 2 16.43 -14.22 9.72
N PHE A 3 15.45 -13.69 9.00
CA PHE A 3 15.62 -12.48 8.22
C PHE A 3 15.32 -11.29 9.14
N LEU A 4 16.38 -10.60 9.58
CA LEU A 4 16.31 -9.31 10.26
C LEU A 4 16.39 -8.23 9.17
N CYS A 5 15.30 -7.52 8.93
CA CYS A 5 15.30 -6.34 8.07
C CYS A 5 15.57 -5.11 8.94
N LEU A 6 16.82 -4.66 8.96
CA LEU A 6 17.17 -3.31 9.39
C LEU A 6 17.38 -2.47 8.12
N LEU A 7 16.44 -1.59 7.82
CA LEU A 7 16.75 -0.39 7.05
C LEU A 7 16.32 0.82 7.86
N PHE A 8 17.35 1.53 8.27
CA PHE A 8 17.35 2.81 8.98
C PHE A 8 16.49 3.80 8.18
N SER A 9 15.55 4.45 8.86
CA SER A 9 14.75 5.53 8.31
C SER A 9 15.67 6.66 7.85
N PHE A 10 15.81 6.85 6.53
CA PHE A 10 16.57 7.95 5.95
C PHE A 10 15.70 8.79 5.02
N PHE A 11 14.49 9.16 5.42
CA PHE A 11 13.75 10.25 4.75
C PHE A 11 12.81 11.01 5.71
N VAL A 12 13.21 11.26 6.96
CA VAL A 12 12.53 12.27 7.82
C VAL A 12 13.05 13.70 7.50
N GLY A 13 13.69 13.90 6.35
CA GLY A 13 14.44 15.12 6.01
C GLY A 13 14.18 15.73 4.64
N PHE A 14 13.12 15.33 3.93
CA PHE A 14 12.63 16.12 2.79
C PHE A 14 11.26 16.65 3.20
N GLY A 15 11.08 17.97 3.17
CA GLY A 15 9.77 18.61 3.34
C GLY A 15 8.84 18.23 2.20
N MET A 16 8.41 16.98 2.19
CA MET A 16 7.48 16.42 1.22
C MET A 16 6.11 16.99 1.56
N ASP A 17 5.54 17.73 0.62
CA ASP A 17 4.20 18.29 0.75
C ASP A 17 3.22 17.15 1.09
N PRO A 18 2.49 17.21 2.21
CA PRO A 18 1.50 16.19 2.57
C PRO A 18 0.40 16.02 1.51
N ASN A 19 0.20 17.01 0.63
CA ASN A 19 -0.67 16.88 -0.54
C ASN A 19 -0.10 15.98 -1.63
N LEU A 20 1.21 15.72 -1.64
CA LEU A 20 1.93 14.89 -2.61
C LEU A 20 2.14 13.44 -2.14
N GLN A 21 1.59 13.08 -0.98
CA GLN A 21 1.69 11.73 -0.41
C GLN A 21 0.31 11.11 -0.28
N ILE A 22 0.24 9.80 -0.46
CA ILE A 22 -0.95 8.99 -0.18
C ILE A 22 -0.54 7.92 0.81
N ASP A 23 -1.15 7.95 1.99
CA ASP A 23 -1.08 6.83 2.91
C ASP A 23 -2.17 5.82 2.54
N ILE A 24 -1.78 4.83 1.75
CA ILE A 24 -2.66 3.76 1.30
C ILE A 24 -3.26 2.98 2.48
N ILE A 25 -2.58 2.85 3.62
CA ILE A 25 -3.13 2.13 4.79
C ILE A 25 -4.30 2.90 5.41
N THR A 26 -4.20 4.22 5.46
CA THR A 26 -5.26 5.11 5.95
C THR A 26 -6.39 5.23 4.94
N GLU A 27 -6.07 5.39 3.66
CA GLU A 27 -7.03 5.61 2.57
C GLU A 27 -7.80 4.34 2.19
N LEU A 28 -7.18 3.16 2.33
CA LEU A 28 -7.88 1.92 2.05
C LEU A 28 -8.98 1.63 3.10
N ASP A 29 -8.92 2.24 4.30
CA ASP A 29 -9.84 2.06 5.46
C ASP A 29 -10.63 0.74 5.42
N LEU A 30 -9.89 -0.37 5.28
CA LEU A 30 -10.40 -1.70 4.91
C LEU A 30 -11.23 -2.36 6.00
N VAL A 31 -11.51 -1.62 7.06
CA VAL A 31 -12.19 -2.16 8.23
C VAL A 31 -13.67 -2.27 7.87
N ASN A 32 -14.03 -3.48 7.42
CA ASN A 32 -15.37 -4.05 7.17
C ASN A 32 -15.82 -4.21 5.72
N THR A 33 -15.02 -3.85 4.70
CA THR A 33 -15.52 -3.77 3.31
C THR A 33 -14.96 -4.82 2.36
N THR A 34 -13.88 -5.55 2.71
CA THR A 34 -13.30 -6.57 1.81
C THR A 34 -13.23 -7.93 2.49
N ILE A 35 -13.90 -8.91 1.89
CA ILE A 35 -13.87 -10.32 2.34
C ILE A 35 -12.42 -10.80 2.30
N GLY A 36 -11.99 -11.53 3.34
CA GLY A 36 -10.66 -12.12 3.39
C GLY A 36 -9.53 -11.19 3.86
N VAL A 37 -9.84 -9.94 4.23
CA VAL A 37 -8.87 -8.98 4.79
C VAL A 37 -9.16 -8.77 6.28
N THR A 38 -8.15 -8.88 7.13
CA THR A 38 -8.27 -8.64 8.58
C THR A 38 -7.22 -7.65 9.04
N GLN A 39 -7.63 -6.63 9.80
CA GLN A 39 -6.69 -5.72 10.42
C GLN A 39 -5.95 -6.42 11.56
N VAL A 40 -4.62 -6.31 11.57
CA VAL A 40 -3.72 -6.86 12.59
C VAL A 40 -2.71 -5.81 13.06
N SER A 41 -2.00 -6.09 14.14
CA SER A 41 -0.89 -5.26 14.59
C SER A 41 0.35 -5.54 13.74
N GLY A 42 0.91 -4.49 13.14
CA GLY A 42 2.10 -4.52 12.30
C GLY A 42 3.39 -4.33 13.08
N LEU A 43 4.49 -4.13 12.34
CA LEU A 43 5.79 -3.82 12.93
C LEU A 43 5.70 -2.52 13.74
N HIS A 44 6.25 -2.51 14.95
CA HIS A 44 6.14 -1.39 15.90
C HIS A 44 4.69 -1.01 16.26
N ALA A 45 3.79 -1.99 16.33
CA ALA A 45 2.38 -1.81 16.66
C ALA A 45 1.61 -0.88 15.71
N SER A 46 2.11 -0.71 14.47
CA SER A 46 1.40 0.03 13.44
C SER A 46 0.11 -0.69 13.00
N LYS A 47 -0.77 0.01 12.29
CA LYS A 47 -1.88 -0.66 11.58
C LYS A 47 -1.29 -1.51 10.45
N ALA A 48 -1.74 -2.75 10.32
CA ALA A 48 -1.39 -3.66 9.22
C ALA A 48 -2.60 -4.50 8.80
N PHE A 49 -2.53 -5.12 7.62
CA PHE A 49 -3.60 -5.94 7.06
C PHE A 49 -3.08 -7.33 6.66
N LEU A 50 -3.80 -8.36 7.12
CA LEU A 50 -3.55 -9.75 6.80
C LEU A 50 -4.59 -10.23 5.78
N PHE A 51 -4.11 -10.75 4.66
CA PHE A 51 -4.91 -11.32 3.58
C PHE A 51 -4.96 -12.83 3.75
N GLN A 52 -6.13 -13.37 4.06
CA GLN A 52 -6.31 -14.77 4.46
C GLN A 52 -6.98 -15.63 3.37
N ASP A 53 -7.75 -15.01 2.48
CA ASP A 53 -8.58 -15.72 1.51
C ASP A 53 -7.91 -15.83 0.12
N VAL A 54 -8.62 -16.49 -0.81
CA VAL A 54 -8.22 -16.67 -2.22
C VAL A 54 -8.20 -15.33 -2.95
N GLU A 55 -9.15 -14.45 -2.64
CA GLU A 55 -9.15 -13.07 -3.12
C GLU A 55 -8.12 -12.23 -2.34
N ARG A 56 -7.02 -11.89 -3.01
CA ARG A 56 -5.95 -11.04 -2.49
C ARG A 56 -5.78 -9.79 -3.36
N GLU A 57 -6.88 -9.32 -3.92
CA GLU A 57 -6.93 -8.09 -4.70
C GLU A 57 -7.82 -7.09 -3.96
N ILE A 58 -7.27 -5.90 -3.75
CA ILE A 58 -8.02 -4.77 -3.20
C ILE A 58 -8.00 -3.70 -4.26
N HIS A 59 -9.20 -3.31 -4.68
CA HIS A 59 -9.37 -2.15 -5.53
C HIS A 59 -9.42 -0.91 -4.65
N ALA A 60 -8.58 0.08 -4.97
CA ALA A 60 -8.62 1.36 -4.31
C ALA A 60 -10.00 2.01 -4.55
N ALA A 61 -10.55 2.67 -3.53
CA ALA A 61 -11.78 3.43 -3.69
C ALA A 61 -11.61 4.50 -4.80
N PRO A 62 -12.69 4.89 -5.50
CA PRO A 62 -12.59 5.83 -6.63
C PRO A 62 -11.84 7.12 -6.28
N HIS A 63 -12.10 7.71 -5.12
CA HIS A 63 -11.45 8.94 -4.66
C HIS A 63 -9.92 8.79 -4.44
N VAL A 64 -9.46 7.61 -4.01
CA VAL A 64 -8.03 7.32 -3.85
C VAL A 64 -7.35 7.17 -5.20
N SER A 65 -8.02 6.51 -6.15
CA SER A 65 -7.53 6.36 -7.52
C SER A 65 -7.43 7.71 -8.23
N GLU A 66 -8.42 8.59 -8.08
CA GLU A 66 -8.39 9.97 -8.60
C GLU A 66 -7.22 10.77 -8.02
N LYS A 67 -7.00 10.68 -6.71
CA LYS A 67 -5.86 11.32 -6.04
C LYS A 67 -4.52 10.80 -6.59
N LEU A 68 -4.38 9.48 -6.77
CA LEU A 68 -3.19 8.88 -7.40
C LEU A 68 -2.96 9.43 -8.82
N ILE A 69 -4.01 9.50 -9.65
CA ILE A 69 -3.93 10.06 -11.01
C ILE A 69 -3.50 11.54 -10.96
N GLN A 70 -4.04 12.32 -10.04
CA GLN A 70 -3.64 13.71 -9.85
C GLN A 70 -2.17 13.85 -9.43
N LEU A 71 -1.68 12.96 -8.58
CA LEU A 71 -0.27 12.96 -8.18
C LEU A 71 0.67 12.57 -9.31
N PHE A 72 0.26 11.65 -10.17
CA PHE A 72 1.05 11.29 -11.34
C PHE A 72 0.96 12.33 -12.46
N ARG A 73 -0.03 13.23 -12.42
CA ARG A 73 -0.14 14.31 -13.41
C ARG A 73 1.11 15.19 -13.33
N ASN A 74 1.84 15.25 -14.44
CA ASN A 74 3.10 16.00 -14.58
C ASN A 74 4.25 15.50 -13.69
N LYS A 75 4.19 14.24 -13.22
CA LYS A 75 5.31 13.57 -12.54
C LYS A 75 5.75 12.37 -13.35
N SER A 76 7.05 12.25 -13.61
CA SER A 76 7.65 11.10 -14.29
C SER A 76 8.13 10.01 -13.35
N GLU A 77 8.23 10.33 -12.05
CA GLU A 77 8.82 9.47 -11.03
C GLU A 77 7.97 9.49 -9.77
N PHE A 78 7.91 8.35 -9.09
CA PHE A 78 7.27 8.20 -7.80
C PHE A 78 8.08 7.26 -6.91
N THR A 79 7.90 7.41 -5.60
CA THR A 79 8.46 6.50 -4.61
C THR A 79 7.32 5.75 -3.95
N PHE A 80 7.44 4.42 -3.89
CA PHE A 80 6.49 3.55 -3.20
C PHE A 80 7.20 2.88 -2.03
N LEU A 81 6.69 3.08 -0.82
CA LEU A 81 7.21 2.48 0.40
C LEU A 81 6.18 1.50 0.96
N ALA A 82 6.59 0.26 1.17
CA ALA A 82 5.75 -0.77 1.79
C ALA A 82 6.57 -1.68 2.70
N THR A 83 5.93 -2.09 3.80
CA THR A 83 6.44 -3.13 4.69
C THR A 83 5.56 -4.36 4.52
N LEU A 84 6.15 -5.48 4.09
CA LEU A 84 5.40 -6.71 3.83
C LEU A 84 5.98 -7.88 4.62
N GLN A 85 5.09 -8.71 5.13
CA GLN A 85 5.43 -10.03 5.66
C GLN A 85 4.80 -11.09 4.76
N GLN A 86 5.63 -11.72 3.94
CA GLN A 86 5.21 -12.74 2.99
C GLN A 86 5.73 -14.12 3.40
N ARG A 87 4.98 -15.18 3.11
CA ARG A 87 5.45 -16.56 3.31
C ARG A 87 6.66 -16.85 2.41
N ALA A 88 7.58 -17.67 2.90
CA ALA A 88 8.72 -18.09 2.11
C ALA A 88 8.26 -18.83 0.84
N SER A 89 8.99 -18.64 -0.25
CA SER A 89 8.74 -19.32 -1.54
C SER A 89 7.36 -19.05 -2.15
N THR A 90 6.78 -17.88 -1.91
CA THR A 90 5.59 -17.41 -2.64
C THR A 90 5.94 -16.20 -3.51
N SER A 91 5.05 -15.87 -4.46
CA SER A 91 5.08 -14.62 -5.21
C SER A 91 3.74 -13.90 -5.03
N GLY A 92 3.76 -12.57 -5.04
CA GLY A 92 2.58 -11.74 -4.86
C GLY A 92 2.76 -10.39 -5.52
N VAL A 93 1.64 -9.77 -5.89
CA VAL A 93 1.62 -8.40 -6.41
C VAL A 93 1.46 -7.44 -5.24
N VAL A 94 2.33 -6.44 -5.16
CA VAL A 94 2.28 -5.41 -4.09
C VAL A 94 1.52 -4.16 -4.55
N LEU A 95 1.70 -3.76 -5.79
CA LEU A 95 1.01 -2.63 -6.42
C LEU A 95 0.76 -2.96 -7.88
N SER A 96 -0.46 -2.71 -8.35
CA SER A 96 -0.82 -2.82 -9.76
C SER A 96 -1.62 -1.58 -10.14
N ILE A 97 -1.09 -0.80 -11.09
CA ILE A 97 -1.78 0.35 -11.67
C ILE A 97 -2.19 -0.06 -13.08
N ARG A 98 -3.50 -0.10 -13.32
CA ARG A 98 -4.07 -0.48 -14.62
C ARG A 98 -5.02 0.61 -15.05
N GLU A 99 -5.00 0.94 -16.34
CA GLU A 99 -6.07 1.75 -16.93
C GLU A 99 -7.32 0.87 -16.99
N LEU A 100 -8.40 1.31 -16.35
CA LEU A 100 -9.70 0.69 -16.53
C LEU A 100 -10.18 1.12 -17.92
N GLU A 101 -10.17 0.20 -18.90
CA GLU A 101 -10.79 0.44 -20.19
C GLU A 101 -12.27 0.80 -19.95
N HIS A 102 -12.62 2.06 -20.24
CA HIS A 102 -14.01 2.48 -20.30
C HIS A 102 -14.67 1.73 -21.45
N ARG A 103 -15.52 0.76 -21.12
CA ARG A 103 -16.49 0.18 -22.06
C ARG A 103 -17.70 1.09 -22.19
#